data_AF-A0A5K1K204-F1
#
_entry.id   AF-A0A5K1K204-F1
#
_cell.length_a   1.000
_cell.length_b   1.000
_cell.length_c   1.000
_cell.angle_alpha   90.00
_cell.angle_beta   90.00
_cell.angle_gamma   90.00
#
_symmetry.space_group_name_H-M   'P 1'
#
loop_
_entity.id
_entity.type
_entity.pdbx_description
1 polymer ?
#
loop_
_entity_poly.entity_id
_entity_poly.type
_entity_poly.pdbx_seq_one_letter_code
_entity_poly.pdbx_strand_id
1 'polypeptide(L)'
;MSGSTVAKESHVDVLIIGAGPAGVMCANALIQAGVNVRIVDKRPEGLKAGQADGCQPRSLEIMHSYGSSLTDKMFRRGEHLHKSTFYNPGPNGGIENDEHWSGKRSDLTLAIWSEFCIITLHQGAIEDIFLEAMAEKGLTVERSTIPTAIEILRDPQRLQDPGEHIAKMTLKNLESDDVEVVHTKFLLGSDGAHSWVRKMLSIHMEGDNTG
;
A
#
# COMPACT_ATOMS: atom_id res chain seq x y z
N MET A 1 -23.34 36.50 13.97
CA MET A 1 -22.56 36.62 12.73
C MET A 1 -21.71 35.37 12.63
N SER A 2 -22.17 34.36 11.88
CA SER A 2 -21.41 33.12 11.67
C SER A 2 -20.31 33.41 10.66
N GLY A 3 -19.07 33.52 11.15
CA GLY A 3 -17.90 33.60 10.26
C GLY A 3 -17.88 32.35 9.39
N SER A 4 -18.01 32.54 8.08
CA SER A 4 -17.75 31.50 7.10
C SER A 4 -16.28 31.13 7.21
N THR A 5 -15.96 30.07 7.95
CA THR A 5 -14.63 29.47 7.94
C THR A 5 -14.37 29.01 6.51
N VAL A 6 -13.52 29.75 5.79
CA VAL A 6 -13.09 29.36 4.45
C VAL A 6 -12.35 28.04 4.61
N ALA A 7 -12.84 26.97 3.97
CA ALA A 7 -12.18 25.69 3.99
C ALA A 7 -10.74 25.86 3.47
N LYS A 8 -9.76 25.28 4.15
CA LYS A 8 -8.36 25.31 3.71
C LYS A 8 -8.28 24.68 2.32
N GLU A 9 -7.58 25.32 1.38
CA GLU A 9 -7.35 24.75 0.05
C GLU A 9 -5.85 24.51 -0.20
N SER A 10 -5.52 23.42 -0.89
CA SER A 10 -4.15 23.10 -1.29
C SER A 10 -4.09 22.32 -2.61
N HIS A 11 -2.89 22.20 -3.17
CA HIS A 11 -2.64 21.60 -4.48
C HIS A 11 -1.50 20.57 -4.40
N VAL A 12 -1.64 19.47 -5.13
CA VAL A 12 -0.65 18.38 -5.18
C VAL A 12 -0.68 17.69 -6.54
N ASP A 13 0.45 17.16 -7.02
CA ASP A 13 0.43 16.40 -8.27
C ASP A 13 -0.30 15.06 -8.07
N VAL A 14 0.03 14.33 -7.00
CA VAL A 14 -0.59 13.03 -6.68
C VAL A 14 -1.11 13.00 -5.26
N LEU A 15 -2.40 12.70 -5.10
CA LEU A 15 -3.02 12.39 -3.81
C LEU A 15 -3.26 10.88 -3.70
N ILE A 16 -2.74 10.27 -2.63
CA ILE A 16 -2.91 8.85 -2.32
C ILE A 16 -3.83 8.70 -1.12
N ILE A 17 -4.89 7.91 -1.25
CA ILE A 17 -5.84 7.61 -0.17
C ILE A 17 -5.59 6.19 0.33
N GLY A 18 -5.05 6.07 1.54
CA GLY A 18 -4.74 4.81 2.22
C GLY A 18 -3.25 4.48 2.19
N ALA A 19 -2.65 4.37 3.37
CA ALA A 19 -1.24 4.04 3.61
C ALA A 19 -1.04 2.57 4.00
N GLY A 20 -1.74 1.66 3.34
CA GLY A 20 -1.38 0.23 3.32
C GLY A 20 -0.24 -0.06 2.33
N PRO A 21 0.10 -1.34 2.08
CA PRO A 21 1.25 -1.72 1.27
C PRO A 21 1.25 -1.08 -0.14
N ALA A 22 0.10 -1.05 -0.81
CA ALA A 22 -0.03 -0.43 -2.13
C ALA A 22 0.24 1.09 -2.09
N GLY A 23 -0.26 1.78 -1.07
CA GLY A 23 -0.12 3.23 -0.93
C GLY A 23 1.30 3.65 -0.61
N VAL A 24 1.93 3.03 0.39
CA VAL A 24 3.31 3.37 0.79
C VAL A 24 4.32 2.99 -0.28
N MET A 25 4.10 1.89 -1.02
CA MET A 25 4.94 1.52 -2.14
C MET A 25 4.87 2.56 -3.27
N CYS A 26 3.67 2.99 -3.64
CA CYS A 26 3.49 4.02 -4.68
C CYS A 26 4.06 5.37 -4.22
N ALA A 27 3.79 5.78 -2.99
CA ALA A 27 4.32 7.02 -2.41
C ALA A 27 5.86 7.03 -2.43
N ASN A 28 6.49 5.92 -2.01
CA ASN A 28 7.94 5.76 -2.04
C ASN A 28 8.51 5.84 -3.47
N ALA A 29 7.88 5.21 -4.45
CA ALA A 29 8.32 5.30 -5.84
C ALA A 29 8.22 6.74 -6.39
N LEU A 30 7.10 7.42 -6.12
CA LEU A 30 6.84 8.76 -6.64
C LEU A 30 7.72 9.84 -5.98
N ILE A 31 7.95 9.77 -4.67
CA ILE A 31 8.82 10.74 -3.99
C ILE A 31 10.28 10.59 -4.45
N GLN A 32 10.74 9.37 -4.75
CA GLN A 32 12.06 9.15 -5.34
C GLN A 32 12.18 9.74 -6.76
N ALA A 33 11.08 9.78 -7.50
CA ALA A 33 11.01 10.44 -8.81
C ALA A 33 10.85 11.97 -8.72
N GLY A 34 10.82 12.55 -7.51
CA GLY A 34 10.69 14.00 -7.31
C GLY A 34 9.29 14.55 -7.56
N VAL A 35 8.26 13.70 -7.53
CA VAL A 35 6.86 14.11 -7.71
C VAL A 35 6.34 14.73 -6.41
N ASN A 36 5.51 15.78 -6.51
CA ASN A 36 4.80 16.34 -5.36
C ASN A 36 3.65 15.40 -4.95
N VAL A 37 3.84 14.66 -3.87
CA VAL A 37 2.92 13.61 -3.41
C VAL A 37 2.40 13.93 -2.02
N ARG A 38 1.11 13.67 -1.80
CA ARG A 38 0.52 13.58 -0.46
C ARG A 38 -0.12 12.21 -0.28
N ILE A 39 -0.03 11.66 0.92
CA ILE A 39 -0.62 10.39 1.27
C ILE A 39 -1.33 10.51 2.62
N VAL A 40 -2.59 10.11 2.64
CA VAL A 40 -3.44 10.19 3.83
C VAL A 40 -3.92 8.81 4.25
N ASP A 41 -4.11 8.61 5.55
CA ASP A 41 -4.70 7.38 6.08
C ASP A 41 -5.64 7.69 7.24
N LYS A 42 -6.73 6.91 7.31
CA LYS A 42 -7.75 7.06 8.35
C LYS A 42 -7.30 6.59 9.72
N ARG A 43 -6.30 5.71 9.79
CA ARG A 43 -5.78 5.18 11.05
C ARG A 43 -4.95 6.27 11.73
N PRO A 44 -5.04 6.40 13.07
CA PRO A 44 -4.25 7.39 13.82
C PRO A 44 -2.77 7.03 13.87
N GLU A 45 -2.45 5.74 13.80
CA GLU A 45 -1.08 5.22 13.87
C GLU A 45 -0.84 4.14 12.82
N GLY A 46 0.43 3.73 12.67
CA GLY A 46 0.82 2.58 11.85
C GLY A 46 0.24 1.26 12.35
N LEU A 47 0.40 0.20 11.56
CA LEU A 47 -0.11 -1.12 11.92
C LEU A 47 0.74 -1.79 13.01
N LYS A 48 0.15 -1.97 14.20
CA LYS A 48 0.72 -2.79 15.27
C LYS A 48 0.71 -4.29 14.94
N ALA A 49 -0.38 -4.76 14.34
CA ALA A 49 -0.57 -6.12 13.86
C ALA A 49 -1.23 -6.08 12.47
N GLY A 50 -0.54 -6.56 11.44
CA GLY A 50 -1.03 -6.64 10.06
C GLY A 50 -1.57 -8.02 9.71
N GLN A 51 -2.06 -8.17 8.49
CA GLN A 51 -2.71 -9.39 8.00
C GLN A 51 -1.87 -10.15 6.96
N ALA A 52 -0.78 -9.53 6.49
CA ALA A 52 0.17 -10.12 5.55
C ALA A 52 1.56 -10.25 6.19
N ASP A 53 2.35 -11.18 5.66
CA ASP A 53 3.74 -11.39 6.08
C ASP A 53 4.67 -11.84 4.94
N GLY A 54 4.16 -12.60 3.96
CA GLY A 54 4.96 -13.14 2.87
C GLY A 54 5.32 -12.12 1.77
N CYS A 55 6.61 -11.93 1.54
CA CYS A 55 7.16 -11.22 0.39
C CYS A 55 7.70 -12.22 -0.64
N GLN A 56 7.16 -12.18 -1.86
CA GLN A 56 7.61 -13.03 -2.96
C GLN A 56 8.89 -12.49 -3.60
N PRO A 57 9.73 -13.34 -4.22
CA PRO A 57 10.97 -12.93 -4.88
C PRO A 57 10.77 -11.77 -5.86
N ARG A 58 9.73 -11.83 -6.70
CA ARG A 58 9.45 -10.76 -7.66
C ARG A 58 9.08 -9.44 -7.00
N SER A 59 8.38 -9.47 -5.87
CA SER A 59 8.09 -8.26 -5.10
C SER A 59 9.37 -7.65 -4.55
N LEU A 60 10.29 -8.49 -4.05
CA LEU A 60 11.58 -8.06 -3.52
C LEU A 60 12.48 -7.47 -4.62
N GLU A 61 12.51 -8.05 -5.83
CA GLU A 61 13.20 -7.46 -6.98
C GLU A 61 12.70 -6.05 -7.32
N ILE A 62 11.38 -5.87 -7.34
CA ILE A 62 10.77 -4.56 -7.60
C ILE A 62 11.13 -3.58 -6.48
N MET A 63 11.03 -3.99 -5.22
CA MET A 63 11.39 -3.16 -4.07
C MET A 63 12.88 -2.80 -4.08
N HIS A 64 13.76 -3.72 -4.48
CA HIS A 64 15.20 -3.49 -4.62
C HIS A 64 15.50 -2.41 -5.65
N SER A 65 14.72 -2.35 -6.74
CA SER A 65 14.87 -1.31 -7.78
C SER A 65 14.57 0.10 -7.27
N TYR A 66 13.81 0.24 -6.17
CA TYR A 66 13.58 1.51 -5.47
C TYR A 66 14.60 1.79 -4.36
N GLY A 67 15.69 1.02 -4.30
CA GLY A 67 16.76 1.18 -3.32
C GLY A 67 17.03 -0.12 -2.59
N SER A 68 18.28 -0.59 -2.68
CA SER A 68 18.73 -1.80 -2.01
C SER A 68 18.55 -1.75 -0.50
N SER A 69 18.56 -0.56 0.12
CA SER A 69 18.36 -0.38 1.55
C SER A 69 17.01 -0.90 2.05
N LEU A 70 15.95 -0.84 1.24
CA LEU A 70 14.63 -1.38 1.59
C LEU A 70 14.72 -2.89 1.76
N THR A 71 15.20 -3.58 0.73
CA THR A 71 15.32 -5.03 0.75
C THR A 71 16.37 -5.50 1.75
N ASP A 72 17.47 -4.78 1.94
CA ASP A 72 18.49 -5.13 2.95
C ASP A 72 17.90 -5.12 4.36
N LYS A 73 17.10 -4.10 4.69
CA LYS A 73 16.39 -4.04 5.98
C LYS A 73 15.38 -5.17 6.11
N MET A 74 14.64 -5.49 5.04
CA MET A 74 13.66 -6.59 5.04
C MET A 74 14.36 -7.95 5.22
N PHE A 75 15.45 -8.22 4.51
CA PHE A 75 16.21 -9.47 4.62
C PHE A 75 16.89 -9.64 5.97
N ARG A 76 17.35 -8.54 6.60
CA ARG A 76 17.94 -8.60 7.95
C ARG A 76 16.91 -8.86 9.05
N ARG A 77 15.66 -8.45 8.84
CA ARG A 77 14.59 -8.51 9.85
C ARG A 77 13.61 -9.67 9.64
N GLY A 78 13.45 -10.13 8.41
CA GLY A 78 12.50 -11.18 8.03
C GLY A 78 13.09 -12.57 8.11
N GLU A 79 12.22 -13.56 8.23
CA GLU A 79 12.57 -14.98 8.20
C GLU A 79 12.64 -15.47 6.75
N HIS A 80 13.68 -16.23 6.42
CA HIS A 80 13.91 -16.71 5.05
C HIS A 80 13.27 -18.08 4.89
N LEU A 81 12.31 -18.18 3.99
CA LEU A 81 11.57 -19.42 3.78
C LEU A 81 12.33 -20.32 2.83
N HIS A 82 13.10 -21.26 3.38
CA HIS A 82 13.95 -22.17 2.60
C HIS A 82 13.21 -23.42 2.12
N LYS A 83 12.32 -23.97 2.95
CA LYS A 83 11.67 -25.25 2.67
C LYS A 83 10.22 -25.26 3.16
N SER A 84 9.34 -25.83 2.35
CA SER A 84 7.99 -26.21 2.77
C SER A 84 7.90 -27.72 3.00
N THR A 85 7.33 -28.13 4.13
CA THR A 85 7.07 -29.55 4.43
C THR A 85 5.57 -29.78 4.53
N PHE A 86 5.11 -30.86 3.92
CA PHE A 86 3.69 -31.23 3.87
C PHE A 86 3.47 -32.40 4.82
N TYR A 87 2.45 -32.28 5.68
CA TYR A 87 2.04 -33.32 6.60
C TYR A 87 0.62 -33.76 6.27
N ASN A 88 0.42 -35.07 6.12
CA ASN A 88 -0.87 -35.68 5.76
C ASN A 88 -1.28 -36.75 6.78
N PRO A 89 -2.56 -37.11 6.89
CA PRO A 89 -3.01 -38.20 7.75
C PRO A 89 -2.31 -39.52 7.40
N GLY A 90 -1.71 -40.16 8.39
CA GLY A 90 -1.05 -41.45 8.21
C GLY A 90 -2.03 -42.62 8.16
N PRO A 91 -1.64 -43.77 7.57
CA PRO A 91 -2.51 -44.94 7.40
C PRO A 91 -2.99 -45.55 8.73
N ASN A 92 -2.28 -45.29 9.83
CA ASN A 92 -2.58 -45.80 11.17
C ASN A 92 -3.08 -44.70 12.13
N GLY A 93 -3.50 -43.54 11.61
CA GLY A 93 -3.83 -42.36 12.39
C GLY A 93 -2.62 -41.44 12.66
N GLY A 94 -2.89 -40.24 13.18
CA GLY A 94 -1.87 -39.18 13.32
C GLY A 94 -1.55 -38.48 11.99
N ILE A 95 -0.53 -37.60 12.01
CA ILE A 95 0.01 -36.94 10.81
C ILE A 95 1.44 -37.43 10.56
N GLU A 96 1.78 -37.65 9.29
CA GLU A 96 3.12 -38.05 8.85
C GLU A 96 3.65 -37.08 7.79
N ASN A 97 4.98 -36.95 7.69
CA ASN A 97 5.59 -36.15 6.65
C ASN A 97 5.39 -36.83 5.30
N ASP A 98 4.75 -36.14 4.37
CA ASP A 98 4.58 -36.63 3.02
C ASP A 98 5.87 -36.37 2.24
N GLU A 99 6.74 -37.37 2.14
CA GLU A 99 8.01 -37.27 1.43
C GLU A 99 7.85 -37.07 -0.09
N HIS A 100 6.69 -37.44 -0.66
CA HIS A 100 6.39 -37.24 -2.09
C HIS A 100 6.28 -35.73 -2.39
N TRP A 101 5.56 -34.99 -1.55
CA TRP A 101 5.42 -33.53 -1.67
C TRP A 101 6.57 -32.75 -1.01
N SER A 102 7.11 -33.25 0.10
CA SER A 102 8.23 -32.65 0.85
C SER A 102 9.61 -32.96 0.25
N GLY A 103 9.65 -33.72 -0.85
CA GLY A 103 10.87 -34.11 -1.58
C GLY A 103 11.34 -33.04 -2.56
N LYS A 104 11.62 -33.40 -3.82
CA LYS A 104 12.30 -32.56 -4.84
C LYS A 104 11.63 -31.21 -5.18
N ARG A 105 10.40 -30.95 -4.74
CA ARG A 105 9.63 -29.70 -5.01
C ARG A 105 9.48 -28.79 -3.79
N SER A 106 10.07 -29.16 -2.66
CA SER A 106 9.93 -28.46 -1.37
C SER A 106 10.90 -27.31 -1.15
N ASP A 107 11.98 -27.27 -1.93
CA ASP A 107 13.00 -26.24 -1.81
C ASP A 107 12.50 -24.95 -2.48
N LEU A 108 12.09 -24.01 -1.63
CA LEU A 108 11.55 -22.72 -2.04
C LEU A 108 12.65 -21.72 -2.43
N THR A 109 13.92 -22.09 -2.20
CA THR A 109 15.06 -21.33 -2.72
C THR A 109 15.34 -21.63 -4.20
N LEU A 110 14.73 -22.69 -4.77
CA LEU A 110 14.81 -23.00 -6.20
C LEU A 110 13.95 -22.10 -7.09
N ALA A 111 13.69 -20.86 -6.68
CA ALA A 111 13.39 -19.80 -7.63
C ALA A 111 14.65 -19.54 -8.47
N ILE A 112 14.95 -20.44 -9.41
CA ILE A 112 16.16 -20.48 -10.26
C ILE A 112 16.38 -19.22 -11.11
N TRP A 113 15.49 -18.23 -11.00
CA TRP A 113 15.48 -16.98 -11.76
C TRP A 113 15.53 -15.72 -10.89
N SER A 114 15.68 -15.83 -9.57
CA SER A 114 15.78 -14.67 -8.67
C SER A 114 16.96 -14.80 -7.72
N GLU A 115 17.60 -13.68 -7.41
CA GLU A 115 18.59 -13.59 -6.33
C GLU A 115 17.91 -13.52 -4.94
N PHE A 116 16.58 -13.34 -4.90
CA PHE A 116 15.80 -13.27 -3.67
C PHE A 116 15.04 -14.58 -3.42
N CYS A 117 14.97 -14.98 -2.14
CA CYS A 117 14.04 -16.03 -1.69
C CYS A 117 12.76 -15.42 -1.12
N ILE A 118 11.73 -16.24 -0.88
CA ILE A 118 10.55 -15.80 -0.12
C ILE A 118 11.01 -15.44 1.28
N ILE A 119 10.64 -14.26 1.76
CA ILE A 119 10.81 -13.88 3.16
C ILE A 119 9.43 -13.68 3.81
N THR A 120 9.33 -14.00 5.10
CA THR A 120 8.18 -13.58 5.91
C THR A 120 8.62 -12.49 6.89
N LEU A 121 7.87 -11.40 6.92
CA LEU A 121 8.09 -10.31 7.84
C LEU A 121 6.74 -9.67 8.14
N HIS A 122 6.45 -9.43 9.42
CA HIS A 122 5.22 -8.79 9.84
C HIS A 122 4.92 -7.52 9.01
N GLN A 123 3.71 -7.41 8.43
CA GLN A 123 3.35 -6.29 7.54
C GLN A 123 3.64 -4.90 8.12
N GLY A 124 3.42 -4.69 9.43
CA GLY A 124 3.76 -3.41 10.06
C GLY A 124 5.25 -3.07 9.93
N ALA A 125 6.13 -4.07 10.07
CA ALA A 125 7.57 -3.88 9.89
C ALA A 125 7.96 -3.58 8.42
N ILE A 126 7.25 -4.16 7.45
CA ILE A 126 7.42 -3.85 6.02
C ILE A 126 6.99 -2.40 5.77
N GLU A 127 5.82 -1.99 6.27
CA GLU A 127 5.33 -0.62 6.15
C GLU A 127 6.27 0.38 6.81
N ASP A 128 6.78 0.10 8.02
CA ASP A 128 7.75 0.95 8.72
C ASP A 128 9.02 1.21 7.90
N ILE A 129 9.53 0.18 7.20
CA ILE A 129 10.70 0.32 6.32
C ILE A 129 10.41 1.31 5.19
N PHE A 130 9.22 1.29 4.60
CA PHE A 130 8.81 2.28 3.60
C PHE A 130 8.60 3.67 4.21
N LEU A 131 7.97 3.75 5.39
CA LEU A 131 7.72 5.02 6.08
C LEU A 131 9.03 5.73 6.43
N GLU A 132 10.04 5.00 6.90
CA GLU A 132 11.39 5.51 7.13
C GLU A 132 12.01 6.07 5.84
N ALA A 133 11.97 5.29 4.75
CA ALA A 133 12.54 5.70 3.46
C ALA A 133 11.84 6.94 2.86
N MET A 134 10.51 7.03 3.01
CA MET A 134 9.73 8.20 2.61
C MET A 134 10.10 9.42 3.46
N ALA A 135 10.24 9.26 4.77
CA ALA A 135 10.59 10.35 5.69
C ALA A 135 11.99 10.93 5.42
N GLU A 136 12.96 10.09 5.05
CA GLU A 136 14.29 10.53 4.58
C GLU A 136 14.21 11.45 3.34
N LYS A 137 13.13 11.37 2.57
CA LYS A 137 12.83 12.24 1.41
C LYS A 137 11.84 13.35 1.72
N GLY A 138 11.43 13.51 2.97
CA GLY A 138 10.52 14.58 3.41
C GLY A 138 9.03 14.26 3.19
N LEU A 139 8.66 13.01 2.90
CA LEU A 139 7.26 12.59 2.78
C LEU A 139 6.83 11.79 4.01
N THR A 140 5.73 12.19 4.64
CA THR A 140 5.13 11.49 5.77
C THR A 140 3.65 11.23 5.51
N VAL A 141 3.08 10.23 6.18
CA VAL A 141 1.65 9.93 6.08
C VAL A 141 0.86 10.87 6.98
N GLU A 142 -0.15 11.53 6.41
CA GLU A 142 -1.11 12.32 7.15
C GLU A 142 -2.18 11.40 7.75
N ARG A 143 -2.11 11.22 9.06
CA ARG A 143 -2.94 10.26 9.80
C ARG A 143 -4.30 10.84 10.18
N SER A 144 -5.18 9.97 10.67
CA SER A 144 -6.53 10.31 11.11
C SER A 144 -7.31 11.11 10.07
N THR A 145 -7.04 10.91 8.77
CA THR A 145 -7.59 11.74 7.70
C THR A 145 -8.39 10.88 6.74
N ILE A 146 -9.65 11.28 6.49
CA ILE A 146 -10.57 10.57 5.60
C ILE A 146 -11.03 11.46 4.44
N PRO A 147 -11.25 10.89 3.25
CA PRO A 147 -11.99 11.59 2.21
C PRO A 147 -13.49 11.62 2.55
N THR A 148 -14.14 12.74 2.25
CA THR A 148 -15.58 12.93 2.47
C THR A 148 -16.34 13.28 1.20
N ALA A 149 -15.67 13.86 0.20
CA ALA A 149 -16.25 14.17 -1.10
C ALA A 149 -15.18 14.18 -2.20
N ILE A 150 -15.58 13.83 -3.42
CA ILE A 150 -14.73 13.89 -4.60
C ILE A 150 -15.53 14.53 -5.75
N GLU A 151 -14.92 15.50 -6.41
CA GLU A 151 -15.40 16.11 -7.63
C GLU A 151 -14.37 15.87 -8.74
N ILE A 152 -14.81 15.41 -9.91
CA ILE A 152 -13.94 15.10 -11.04
C ILE A 152 -14.27 16.04 -12.19
N LEU A 153 -13.24 16.66 -12.74
CA LEU A 153 -13.32 17.47 -13.93
C LEU A 153 -13.81 16.63 -15.13
N ARG A 154 -14.85 17.12 -15.80
CA ARG A 154 -15.44 16.48 -16.99
C ARG A 154 -15.26 17.27 -18.28
N ASP A 155 -14.69 18.47 -18.20
CA ASP A 155 -14.50 19.36 -19.35
C ASP A 155 -13.39 18.80 -20.28
N PRO A 156 -13.73 18.36 -21.51
CA PRO A 156 -12.77 17.76 -22.43
C PRO A 156 -11.63 18.69 -22.85
N GLN A 157 -11.82 20.01 -22.86
CA GLN A 157 -10.78 20.95 -23.26
C GLN A 157 -9.73 21.07 -22.15
N ARG A 158 -10.19 21.21 -20.92
CA ARG A 158 -9.32 21.29 -19.74
C ARG A 158 -8.58 19.97 -19.49
N LEU A 159 -9.19 18.83 -19.79
CA LEU A 159 -8.54 17.52 -19.72
C LEU A 159 -7.38 17.32 -20.70
N GLN A 160 -7.18 18.23 -21.68
CA GLN A 160 -6.00 18.20 -22.55
C GLN A 160 -4.78 18.88 -21.92
N ASP A 161 -4.95 19.67 -20.85
CA ASP A 161 -3.85 20.34 -20.18
C ASP A 161 -3.20 19.38 -19.15
N PRO A 162 -1.93 18.96 -19.35
CA PRO A 162 -1.23 18.09 -18.41
C PRO A 162 -0.94 18.75 -17.04
N GLY A 163 -1.09 20.07 -16.94
CA GLY A 163 -0.98 20.82 -15.68
C GLY A 163 -2.29 20.88 -14.88
N GLU A 164 -3.40 20.42 -15.42
CA GLU A 164 -4.73 20.59 -14.82
C GLU A 164 -4.95 19.65 -13.62
N HIS A 165 -5.55 20.18 -12.56
CA HIS A 165 -5.95 19.37 -11.41
C HIS A 165 -7.32 18.76 -11.69
N ILE A 166 -7.33 17.51 -12.15
CA ILE A 166 -8.53 16.83 -12.64
C ILE A 166 -9.49 16.40 -11.53
N ALA A 167 -9.05 16.39 -10.27
CA ALA A 167 -9.86 15.98 -9.15
C ALA A 167 -9.73 16.94 -7.96
N LYS A 168 -10.85 17.20 -7.31
CA LYS A 168 -10.94 17.94 -6.06
C LYS A 168 -11.44 17.01 -4.98
N MET A 169 -10.61 16.77 -3.97
CA MET A 169 -10.90 15.88 -2.85
C MET A 169 -11.14 16.70 -1.59
N THR A 170 -12.27 16.49 -0.92
CA THR A 170 -12.47 17.02 0.43
C THR A 170 -11.99 16.00 1.44
N LEU A 171 -11.05 16.41 2.29
CA LEU A 171 -10.48 15.63 3.36
C LEU A 171 -10.93 16.19 4.70
N LYS A 172 -11.16 15.29 5.66
CA LYS A 172 -11.48 15.63 7.05
C LYS A 172 -10.49 14.93 7.98
N ASN A 173 -9.85 15.70 8.85
CA ASN A 173 -9.09 15.15 9.95
C ASN A 173 -10.05 14.79 11.11
N LEU A 174 -9.96 13.57 11.61
CA LEU A 174 -10.85 13.02 12.63
C LEU A 174 -10.47 13.44 14.05
N GLU A 175 -9.25 13.93 14.27
CA GLU A 175 -8.78 14.39 15.57
C GLU A 175 -8.97 15.90 15.75
N SER A 176 -8.61 16.70 14.74
CA SER A 176 -8.75 18.16 14.80
C SER A 176 -10.11 18.67 14.30
N ASP A 177 -10.91 17.82 13.64
CA ASP A 177 -12.14 18.18 12.93
C ASP A 177 -11.91 19.14 11.73
N ASP A 178 -10.65 19.39 11.36
CA ASP A 178 -10.29 20.26 10.25
C ASP A 178 -10.74 19.67 8.92
N VAL A 179 -11.19 20.56 8.03
CA VAL A 179 -11.59 20.22 6.66
C VAL A 179 -10.69 20.95 5.68
N GLU A 180 -10.14 20.19 4.73
CA GLU A 180 -9.30 20.68 3.65
C GLU A 180 -9.82 20.20 2.30
N VAL A 181 -9.77 21.09 1.31
CA VAL A 181 -10.00 20.77 -0.09
C VAL A 181 -8.66 20.67 -0.80
N VAL A 182 -8.36 19.51 -1.35
CA VAL A 182 -7.12 19.22 -2.08
C VAL A 182 -7.42 19.07 -3.56
N HIS A 183 -6.80 19.92 -4.37
CA HIS A 183 -6.81 19.81 -5.83
C HIS A 183 -5.65 18.92 -6.27
N THR A 184 -5.93 17.90 -7.08
CA THR A 184 -4.92 16.93 -7.51
C THR A 184 -4.99 16.60 -9.00
N LYS A 185 -3.82 16.38 -9.62
CA LYS A 185 -3.71 15.93 -11.02
C LYS A 185 -3.93 14.44 -11.16
N PHE A 186 -3.58 13.66 -10.13
CA PHE A 186 -3.79 12.21 -10.08
C PHE A 186 -4.26 11.78 -8.71
N LEU A 187 -5.26 10.90 -8.68
CA LEU A 187 -5.76 10.28 -7.46
C LEU A 187 -5.49 8.78 -7.48
N LEU A 188 -4.87 8.26 -6.42
CA LEU A 188 -4.72 6.83 -6.19
C LEU A 188 -5.57 6.39 -5.01
N GLY A 189 -6.55 5.50 -5.26
CA GLY A 189 -7.29 4.80 -4.21
C GLY A 189 -6.58 3.52 -3.79
N SER A 190 -5.89 3.55 -2.65
CA SER A 190 -5.24 2.39 -2.01
C SER A 190 -5.84 2.10 -0.62
N ASP A 191 -7.13 2.37 -0.45
CA ASP A 191 -7.91 2.34 0.79
C ASP A 191 -8.59 0.98 1.07
N GLY A 192 -8.09 -0.08 0.43
CA GLY A 192 -8.37 -1.47 0.77
C GLY A 192 -9.65 -2.07 0.18
N ALA A 193 -10.03 -3.27 0.64
CA ALA A 193 -11.14 -4.06 0.08
C ALA A 193 -12.48 -3.31 0.06
N HIS A 194 -12.75 -2.48 1.08
CA HIS A 194 -13.98 -1.67 1.19
C HIS A 194 -13.83 -0.24 0.67
N SER A 195 -12.84 0.00 -0.21
CA SER A 195 -12.47 1.30 -0.79
C SER A 195 -13.65 2.25 -0.98
N TRP A 196 -13.55 3.40 -0.34
CA TRP A 196 -14.43 4.53 -0.51
C TRP A 196 -14.23 5.14 -1.89
N VAL A 197 -12.97 5.30 -2.34
CA VAL A 197 -12.65 5.87 -3.66
C VAL A 197 -13.32 5.05 -4.76
N ARG A 198 -13.17 3.73 -4.75
CA ARG A 198 -13.79 2.82 -5.72
C ARG A 198 -15.30 2.99 -5.78
N LYS A 199 -15.97 3.08 -4.63
CA LYS A 199 -17.43 3.25 -4.53
C LYS A 199 -17.88 4.60 -5.09
N MET A 200 -17.16 5.69 -4.80
CA MET A 200 -17.49 7.01 -5.32
C MET A 200 -17.32 7.13 -6.83
N LEU A 201 -16.45 6.32 -7.43
CA LEU A 201 -16.27 6.21 -8.88
C LEU A 201 -17.22 5.19 -9.53
N SER A 202 -18.12 4.56 -8.76
CA SER A 202 -19.02 3.51 -9.24
C SER A 202 -18.30 2.34 -9.93
N ILE A 203 -17.11 1.98 -9.45
CA ILE A 203 -16.36 0.83 -9.96
C ILE A 203 -16.81 -0.41 -9.18
N HIS A 204 -17.45 -1.35 -9.87
CA HIS A 204 -17.93 -2.59 -9.27
C HIS A 204 -16.79 -3.60 -9.10
N MET A 205 -16.87 -4.38 -8.02
CA MET A 205 -15.99 -5.53 -7.79
C MET A 205 -16.79 -6.79 -8.09
N GLU A 206 -16.47 -7.44 -9.20
CA GLU A 206 -17.06 -8.72 -9.58
C GLU A 206 -16.37 -9.86 -8.81
N GLY A 207 -17.16 -10.74 -8.22
CA GLY A 207 -16.65 -11.88 -7.46
C GLY A 207 -17.72 -12.46 -6.54
N ASP A 208 -17.49 -13.69 -6.10
CA ASP A 208 -18.36 -14.39 -5.15
C ASP A 208 -17.81 -14.27 -3.73
N ASN A 209 -18.70 -14.27 -2.74
CA ASN A 209 -18.29 -14.41 -1.35
C ASN A 209 -17.84 -15.85 -1.10
N THR A 210 -16.60 -16.03 -0.64
CA THR A 210 -16.20 -17.24 0.05
C THR A 210 -16.91 -17.25 1.40
N GLY A 211 -17.98 -18.03 1.50
CA GLY A 211 -18.78 -18.20 2.72
C GLY A 211 -18.00 -18.77 3.90
#